data_AF-A0A957FUL0-F1
#
_entry.id   AF-A0A957FUL0-F1
#
_cell.length_a   1.000
_cell.length_b   1.000
_cell.length_c   1.000
_cell.angle_alpha   90.00
_cell.angle_beta   90.00
_cell.angle_gamma   90.00
#
_symmetry.space_group_name_H-M   'P 1'
#
loop_
_entity.id
_entity.type
_entity.pdbx_description
1 polymer ?
#
loop_
_entity_poly.entity_id
_entity_poly.type
_entity_poly.pdbx_seq_one_letter_code
_entity_poly.pdbx_strand_id
1 'polypeptide(L)'
;QAMTSLPESAPKGYLLQPETILTLQTFMERVLETEGITKEMIERQRAQVELVNTLATADRDVVDYLLKERAKEIDETFFSILQSVIEEANQTGQEERAIKLINLRVRLFQETEVGRQLEKRQVALTAFQKEAQKAGALTPEIYLKHLVKNAADEEILDTVIAMGQQALSYEFFSLLTEEIEKKQQLGGDTAAQPLMKLREKLLAVYDELQQQSQQIMVKAGETLNAILTADDYVAEIRNRLDEIDDAFMYVLSANIGEFEKGGQQQQADALKQIYQTILALMEEQAPAEVRFVNQLVRTRDPEARRQLLDENPAMVQPELVQVLTAVRGEAEGAGQQALIDHIDETIRMIEAKLALAGD
;
A
#
# COMPACT_ATOMS: atom_id res chain seq x y z
N GLN A 1 -36.15 15.69 -11.51
CA GLN A 1 -36.54 14.44 -12.22
C GLN A 1 -35.23 13.67 -12.40
N ALA A 2 -35.03 12.45 -11.91
CA ALA A 2 -35.93 11.33 -11.81
C ALA A 2 -35.71 10.51 -10.52
N MET A 3 -36.82 10.09 -9.92
CA MET A 3 -36.91 8.91 -9.06
C MET A 3 -37.07 7.69 -9.98
N THR A 4 -36.30 6.63 -9.72
CA THR A 4 -36.47 5.32 -10.38
C THR A 4 -36.45 4.29 -9.25
N SER A 5 -37.59 4.07 -8.60
CA SER A 5 -38.54 2.97 -8.84
C SER A 5 -38.12 1.66 -8.16
N LEU A 6 -38.49 1.53 -6.88
CA LEU A 6 -38.61 0.23 -6.21
C LEU A 6 -39.89 -0.48 -6.70
N PRO A 7 -39.88 -1.82 -6.87
CA PRO A 7 -41.05 -2.58 -7.30
C PRO A 7 -42.19 -2.49 -6.26
N GLU A 8 -43.39 -2.19 -6.76
CA GLU A 8 -44.60 -1.84 -5.99
C GLU A 8 -45.26 -2.99 -5.19
N SER A 9 -44.59 -4.14 -5.02
CA SER A 9 -45.20 -5.32 -4.37
C SER A 9 -44.37 -5.98 -3.27
N ALA A 10 -43.36 -5.31 -2.71
CA ALA A 10 -42.73 -5.77 -1.46
C ALA A 10 -43.53 -5.25 -0.25
N PRO A 11 -44.05 -6.11 0.65
CA PRO A 11 -44.72 -5.64 1.86
C PRO A 11 -43.74 -4.79 2.69
N LYS A 12 -44.11 -3.53 2.94
CA LYS A 12 -43.35 -2.49 3.66
C LYS A 12 -43.07 -2.79 5.15
N GLY A 13 -43.06 -4.06 5.56
CA GLY A 13 -42.92 -4.51 6.95
C GLY A 13 -41.60 -5.21 7.31
N TYR A 14 -40.69 -5.41 6.35
CA TYR A 14 -39.45 -6.18 6.58
C TYR A 14 -38.16 -5.34 6.64
N LEU A 15 -38.23 -4.02 6.45
CA LEU A 15 -37.02 -3.18 6.39
C LEU A 15 -36.54 -2.64 7.75
N LEU A 16 -37.33 -2.75 8.82
CA LEU A 16 -36.91 -2.39 10.17
C LEU A 16 -37.71 -3.22 11.17
N GLN A 17 -37.33 -4.49 11.37
CA GLN A 17 -37.68 -5.17 12.61
C GLN A 17 -36.62 -4.78 13.64
N PRO A 18 -36.93 -3.90 14.62
CA PRO A 18 -36.00 -3.65 15.72
C PRO A 18 -35.90 -4.95 16.54
N GLU A 19 -34.82 -5.68 16.33
CA GLU A 19 -34.47 -6.76 17.24
C GLU A 19 -34.09 -6.16 18.58
N THR A 20 -34.72 -6.66 19.65
CA THR A 20 -34.49 -6.18 21.01
C THR A 20 -33.07 -6.53 21.46
N ILE A 21 -32.20 -5.52 21.50
CA ILE A 21 -30.88 -5.58 22.13
C ILE A 21 -31.09 -5.60 23.64
N LEU A 22 -31.08 -6.80 24.24
CA LEU A 22 -31.38 -6.98 25.67
C LEU A 22 -30.15 -6.83 26.57
N THR A 23 -28.92 -6.81 26.02
CA THR A 23 -27.67 -6.68 26.78
C THR A 23 -26.61 -5.86 26.04
N LEU A 24 -25.67 -5.24 26.77
CA LEU A 24 -24.50 -4.54 26.21
C LEU A 24 -23.65 -5.46 25.32
N GLN A 25 -23.64 -6.76 25.62
CA GLN A 25 -22.95 -7.76 24.82
C GLN A 25 -23.62 -7.95 23.45
N THR A 26 -24.95 -8.07 23.40
CA THR A 26 -25.71 -8.16 22.13
C THR A 26 -25.59 -6.88 21.31
N PHE A 27 -25.44 -5.72 21.95
CA PHE A 27 -25.18 -4.44 21.28
C PHE A 27 -23.82 -4.46 20.55
N MET A 28 -22.76 -4.83 21.26
CA MET A 28 -21.41 -4.91 20.69
C MET A 28 -21.31 -5.97 19.59
N GLU A 29 -21.96 -7.13 19.76
CA GLU A 29 -22.03 -8.18 18.74
C GLU A 29 -22.65 -7.66 17.43
N ARG A 30 -23.71 -6.84 17.50
CA ARG A 30 -24.37 -6.28 16.31
C ARG A 30 -23.56 -5.16 15.63
N VAL A 31 -22.87 -4.32 16.39
CA VAL A 31 -21.98 -3.29 15.82
C VAL A 31 -20.83 -3.95 15.06
N LEU A 32 -20.22 -4.97 15.64
CA LEU A 32 -19.13 -5.72 15.01
C LEU A 32 -19.62 -6.50 13.77
N GLU A 33 -20.84 -7.03 13.79
CA GLU A 33 -21.44 -7.68 12.60
C GLU A 33 -21.64 -6.70 11.43
N THR A 34 -22.00 -5.44 11.70
CA THR A 34 -22.09 -4.41 10.64
C THR A 34 -20.74 -4.04 10.03
N GLU A 35 -19.64 -4.33 10.74
CA GLU A 35 -18.26 -4.20 10.30
C GLU A 35 -17.69 -5.52 9.74
N GLY A 36 -18.54 -6.56 9.57
CA GLY A 36 -18.16 -7.85 9.01
C GLY A 36 -17.57 -8.86 10.01
N ILE A 37 -17.57 -8.56 11.31
CA ILE A 37 -17.04 -9.43 12.37
C ILE A 37 -18.20 -10.18 13.03
N THR A 38 -18.27 -11.50 12.80
CA THR A 38 -19.35 -12.32 13.36
C THR A 38 -19.04 -12.79 14.78
N LYS A 39 -20.09 -13.14 15.54
CA LYS A 39 -19.94 -13.75 16.87
C LYS A 39 -19.05 -15.00 16.85
N GLU A 40 -19.18 -15.83 15.81
CA GLU A 40 -18.37 -17.03 15.64
C GLU A 40 -16.88 -16.68 15.44
N MET A 41 -16.56 -15.60 14.71
CA MET A 41 -15.18 -15.11 14.57
C MET A 41 -14.61 -14.64 15.91
N ILE A 42 -15.40 -13.95 16.73
CA ILE A 42 -14.98 -13.49 18.06
C ILE A 42 -14.73 -14.70 18.99
N GLU A 43 -15.64 -15.68 19.00
CA GLU A 43 -15.49 -16.90 19.80
C GLU A 43 -14.27 -17.72 19.35
N ARG A 44 -14.05 -17.85 18.05
CA ARG A 44 -12.86 -18.49 17.48
C ARG A 44 -11.59 -17.77 17.92
N GLN A 45 -11.53 -16.44 17.81
CA GLN A 45 -10.35 -15.68 18.22
C GLN A 45 -10.09 -15.81 19.73
N ARG A 46 -11.14 -15.79 20.58
CA ARG A 46 -11.00 -16.04 22.02
C ARG A 46 -10.44 -17.43 22.30
N ALA A 47 -10.94 -18.45 21.62
CA ALA A 47 -10.45 -19.82 21.74
C ALA A 47 -8.96 -19.92 21.33
N GLN A 48 -8.56 -19.23 20.26
CA GLN A 48 -7.16 -19.16 19.82
C GLN A 48 -6.25 -18.48 20.84
N VAL A 49 -6.68 -17.36 21.44
CA VAL A 49 -5.92 -16.68 22.51
C VAL A 49 -5.77 -17.58 23.73
N GLU A 50 -6.85 -18.27 24.14
CA GLU A 50 -6.81 -19.24 25.23
C GLU A 50 -5.84 -20.39 24.92
N LEU A 51 -5.87 -20.91 23.68
CA LEU A 51 -4.97 -21.97 23.23
C LEU A 51 -3.50 -21.52 23.27
N VAL A 52 -3.17 -20.31 22.79
CA VAL A 52 -1.81 -19.75 22.88
C VAL A 52 -1.34 -19.70 24.33
N ASN A 53 -2.16 -19.17 25.25
CA ASN A 53 -1.80 -19.07 26.67
C ASN A 53 -1.62 -20.44 27.32
N THR A 54 -2.47 -21.41 26.96
CA THR A 54 -2.38 -22.78 27.46
C THR A 54 -1.10 -23.45 26.96
N LEU A 55 -0.81 -23.36 25.66
CA LEU A 55 0.40 -23.95 25.07
C LEU A 55 1.69 -23.30 25.59
N ALA A 56 1.65 -22.02 25.97
CA ALA A 56 2.79 -21.30 26.53
C ALA A 56 3.24 -21.83 27.91
N THR A 57 2.32 -22.47 28.64
CA THR A 57 2.53 -22.91 30.04
C THR A 57 2.42 -24.43 30.22
N ALA A 58 1.94 -25.14 29.20
CA ALA A 58 1.75 -26.59 29.22
C ALA A 58 3.08 -27.37 29.09
N ASP A 59 3.13 -28.54 29.72
CA ASP A 59 4.19 -29.52 29.53
C ASP A 59 4.12 -30.14 28.13
N ARG A 60 5.25 -30.72 27.69
CA ARG A 60 5.42 -31.26 26.33
C ARG A 60 4.31 -32.23 25.92
N ASP A 61 3.97 -33.20 26.77
CA ASP A 61 2.96 -34.21 26.44
C ASP A 61 1.55 -33.60 26.30
N VAL A 62 1.27 -32.53 27.04
CA VAL A 62 0.00 -31.79 26.98
C VAL A 62 -0.07 -30.95 25.71
N VAL A 63 1.05 -30.32 25.32
CA VAL A 63 1.16 -29.63 24.02
C VAL A 63 0.84 -30.60 22.88
N ASP A 64 1.44 -31.79 22.86
CA ASP A 64 1.23 -32.79 21.79
C ASP A 64 -0.24 -33.21 21.65
N TYR A 65 -0.95 -33.33 22.78
CA TYR A 65 -2.38 -33.62 22.80
C TYR A 65 -3.20 -32.44 22.27
N LEU A 66 -2.93 -31.22 22.74
CA LEU A 66 -3.67 -30.02 22.35
C LEU A 66 -3.50 -29.68 20.86
N LEU A 67 -2.31 -29.88 20.30
CA LEU A 67 -2.07 -29.66 18.86
C LEU A 67 -2.90 -30.59 17.97
N LYS A 68 -3.24 -31.79 18.46
CA LYS A 68 -4.10 -32.74 17.74
C LYS A 68 -5.57 -32.42 17.95
N GLU A 69 -5.99 -32.20 19.19
CA GLU A 69 -7.39 -31.98 19.55
C GLU A 69 -7.93 -30.65 18.99
N ARG A 70 -7.12 -29.60 19.08
CA ARG A 70 -7.50 -28.22 18.69
C ARG A 70 -6.86 -27.78 17.39
N ALA A 71 -6.51 -28.73 16.52
CA ALA A 71 -5.84 -28.45 15.23
C ALA A 71 -6.60 -27.44 14.36
N LYS A 72 -7.94 -27.44 14.40
CA LYS A 72 -8.79 -26.51 13.63
C LYS A 72 -8.64 -25.05 14.03
N GLU A 73 -8.13 -24.78 15.22
CA GLU A 73 -7.91 -23.43 15.73
C GLU A 73 -6.52 -22.90 15.33
N ILE A 74 -5.63 -23.76 14.83
CA ILE A 74 -4.28 -23.39 14.41
C ILE A 74 -4.33 -23.00 12.92
N ASP A 75 -4.64 -21.73 12.68
CA ASP A 75 -4.64 -21.10 11.36
C ASP A 75 -3.67 -19.90 11.33
N GLU A 76 -3.63 -19.13 10.24
CA GLU A 76 -2.76 -17.96 10.13
C GLU A 76 -3.01 -16.93 11.25
N THR A 77 -4.27 -16.76 11.67
CA THR A 77 -4.64 -15.82 12.73
C THR A 77 -4.06 -16.26 14.07
N PHE A 78 -4.07 -17.57 14.35
CA PHE A 78 -3.39 -18.12 15.53
C PHE A 78 -1.88 -17.82 15.53
N PHE A 79 -1.20 -17.97 14.39
CA PHE A 79 0.23 -17.63 14.28
C PHE A 79 0.49 -16.13 14.48
N SER A 80 -0.38 -15.25 13.97
CA SER A 80 -0.31 -13.81 14.22
C SER A 80 -0.49 -13.47 15.70
N ILE A 81 -1.46 -14.09 16.38
CA ILE A 81 -1.67 -13.91 17.83
C ILE A 81 -0.42 -14.37 18.60
N LEU A 82 0.11 -15.56 18.29
CA LEU A 82 1.32 -16.07 18.92
C LEU A 82 2.51 -15.11 18.73
N GLN A 83 2.64 -14.51 17.55
CA GLN A 83 3.67 -13.50 17.27
C GLN A 83 3.52 -12.26 18.16
N SER A 84 2.31 -11.71 18.28
CA SER A 84 2.05 -10.56 19.14
C SER A 84 2.37 -10.84 20.62
N VAL A 85 2.06 -12.05 21.11
CA VAL A 85 2.39 -12.45 22.49
C VAL A 85 3.91 -12.60 22.70
N ILE A 86 4.66 -13.05 21.70
CA ILE A 86 6.14 -13.07 21.74
C ILE A 86 6.70 -11.65 21.83
N GLU A 87 6.17 -10.73 21.03
CA GLU A 87 6.58 -9.32 21.01
C GLU A 87 6.29 -8.64 22.36
N GLU A 88 5.10 -8.85 22.92
CA GLU A 88 4.73 -8.36 24.26
C GLU A 88 5.68 -8.90 25.34
N ALA A 89 5.99 -10.20 25.31
CA ALA A 89 6.92 -10.81 26.27
C ALA A 89 8.32 -10.18 26.18
N ASN A 90 8.81 -9.89 24.97
CA ASN A 90 10.09 -9.19 24.77
C ASN A 90 10.04 -7.75 25.30
N GLN A 91 8.97 -7.00 24.99
CA GLN A 91 8.83 -5.59 25.42
C GLN A 91 8.72 -5.45 26.94
N THR A 92 8.10 -6.42 27.60
CA THR A 92 7.92 -6.44 29.08
C THR A 92 9.09 -7.07 29.83
N GLY A 93 10.17 -7.47 29.14
CA GLY A 93 11.36 -8.06 29.75
C GLY A 93 11.18 -9.51 30.23
N GLN A 94 10.14 -10.21 29.77
CA GLN A 94 9.86 -11.62 30.12
C GLN A 94 10.65 -12.58 29.21
N GLU A 95 11.98 -12.52 29.23
CA GLU A 95 12.86 -13.24 28.31
C GLU A 95 12.63 -14.76 28.28
N GLU A 96 12.48 -15.39 29.46
CA GLU A 96 12.25 -16.85 29.54
C GLU A 96 10.94 -17.25 28.84
N ARG A 97 9.89 -16.43 28.99
CA ARG A 97 8.59 -16.65 28.36
C ARG A 97 8.69 -16.48 26.85
N ALA A 98 9.38 -15.44 26.38
CA ALA A 98 9.60 -15.20 24.96
C ALA A 98 10.32 -16.39 24.30
N ILE A 99 11.37 -16.93 24.93
CA ILE A 99 12.10 -18.10 24.41
C ILE A 99 11.19 -19.33 24.30
N LYS A 100 10.36 -19.61 25.32
CA LYS A 100 9.41 -20.74 25.28
C LYS A 100 8.40 -20.60 24.12
N LEU A 101 7.84 -19.40 23.94
CA LEU A 101 6.89 -19.11 22.87
C LEU A 101 7.54 -19.19 21.48
N ILE A 102 8.79 -18.73 21.34
CA ILE A 102 9.56 -18.85 20.09
C ILE A 102 9.77 -20.33 19.74
N ASN A 103 10.15 -21.16 20.71
CA ASN A 103 10.32 -22.60 20.49
C ASN A 103 9.01 -23.29 20.11
N LEU A 104 7.89 -22.91 20.75
CA LEU A 104 6.56 -23.37 20.37
C LEU A 104 6.24 -22.98 18.92
N ARG A 105 6.50 -21.74 18.52
CA ARG A 105 6.27 -21.25 17.16
C ARG A 105 7.08 -22.07 16.14
N VAL A 106 8.38 -22.28 16.39
CA VAL A 106 9.24 -23.11 15.51
C VAL A 106 8.67 -24.51 15.35
N ARG A 107 8.21 -25.11 16.45
CA ARG A 107 7.59 -26.43 16.43
C ARG A 107 6.30 -26.46 15.62
N LEU A 108 5.44 -25.46 15.80
CA LEU A 108 4.19 -25.33 15.05
C LEU A 108 4.42 -25.20 13.53
N PHE A 109 5.46 -24.45 13.13
CA PHE A 109 5.87 -24.38 11.72
C PHE A 109 6.20 -25.77 11.14
N GLN A 110 6.84 -26.64 11.92
CA GLN A 110 7.27 -27.96 11.46
C GLN A 110 6.18 -29.04 11.54
N GLU A 111 5.33 -28.97 12.57
CA GLU A 111 4.38 -30.04 12.91
C GLU A 111 2.98 -29.82 12.36
N THR A 112 2.60 -28.59 12.02
CA THR A 112 1.25 -28.28 11.51
C THR A 112 1.26 -28.07 10.00
N GLU A 113 0.15 -28.41 9.35
CA GLU A 113 0.00 -28.21 7.90
C GLU A 113 0.06 -26.72 7.54
N VAL A 114 -0.65 -25.88 8.30
CA VAL A 114 -0.63 -24.41 8.15
C VAL A 114 0.78 -23.85 8.34
N GLY A 115 1.50 -24.33 9.35
CA GLY A 115 2.89 -23.96 9.58
C GLY A 115 3.78 -24.24 8.37
N ARG A 116 3.70 -25.45 7.79
CA ARG A 116 4.49 -25.81 6.60
C ARG A 116 4.12 -24.97 5.38
N GLN A 117 2.83 -24.66 5.21
CA GLN A 117 2.36 -23.80 4.13
C GLN A 117 2.88 -22.37 4.29
N LEU A 118 2.82 -21.80 5.50
CA LEU A 118 3.38 -20.49 5.82
C LEU A 118 4.89 -20.44 5.60
N GLU A 119 5.63 -21.47 6.01
CA GLU A 119 7.07 -21.57 5.78
C GLU A 119 7.39 -21.64 4.28
N LYS A 120 6.66 -22.47 3.53
CA LYS A 120 6.81 -22.59 2.07
C LYS A 120 6.54 -21.26 1.38
N ARG A 121 5.47 -20.55 1.76
CA ARG A 121 5.13 -19.21 1.27
C ARG A 121 6.24 -18.22 1.55
N GLN A 122 6.72 -18.16 2.80
CA GLN A 122 7.81 -17.27 3.19
C GLN A 122 9.09 -17.54 2.37
N VAL A 123 9.48 -18.81 2.21
CA VAL A 123 10.66 -19.18 1.43
C VAL A 123 10.51 -18.77 -0.04
N ALA A 124 9.33 -18.97 -0.64
CA ALA A 124 9.07 -18.58 -2.02
C ALA A 124 9.16 -17.05 -2.20
N LEU A 125 8.51 -16.28 -1.32
CA LEU A 125 8.49 -14.81 -1.39
C LEU A 125 9.87 -14.20 -1.12
N THR A 126 10.61 -14.70 -0.12
CA THR A 126 11.98 -14.25 0.13
C THR A 126 12.91 -14.58 -1.04
N ALA A 127 12.76 -15.75 -1.67
CA ALA A 127 13.55 -16.08 -2.85
C ALA A 127 13.23 -15.14 -4.03
N PHE A 128 11.96 -14.81 -4.24
CA PHE A 128 11.51 -13.86 -5.26
C PHE A 128 12.10 -12.47 -5.05
N GLN A 129 11.92 -11.90 -3.85
CA GLN A 129 12.43 -10.57 -3.49
C GLN A 129 13.95 -10.50 -3.58
N LYS A 130 14.66 -11.51 -3.07
CA LYS A 130 16.14 -11.54 -3.09
C LYS A 130 16.69 -11.60 -4.51
N GLU A 131 16.01 -12.30 -5.41
CA GLU A 131 16.45 -12.40 -6.81
C GLU A 131 16.23 -11.07 -7.55
N ALA A 132 15.07 -10.43 -7.37
CA ALA A 132 14.80 -9.10 -7.91
C ALA A 132 15.80 -8.05 -7.36
N GLN A 133 16.08 -8.07 -6.05
CA GLN A 133 17.05 -7.17 -5.44
C GLN A 133 18.46 -7.38 -6.00
N LYS A 134 18.88 -8.63 -6.20
CA LYS A 134 20.19 -8.94 -6.77
C LYS A 134 20.33 -8.45 -8.22
N ALA A 135 19.24 -8.44 -8.98
CA ALA A 135 19.21 -7.91 -10.34
C ALA A 135 19.08 -6.37 -10.40
N GLY A 136 18.82 -5.72 -9.27
CA GLY A 136 18.58 -4.27 -9.17
C GLY A 136 17.17 -3.84 -9.56
N ALA A 137 16.42 -4.67 -10.28
CA ALA A 137 15.02 -4.47 -10.63
C ALA A 137 14.33 -5.83 -10.87
N LEU A 138 12.99 -5.83 -10.80
CA LEU A 138 12.20 -6.99 -11.21
C LEU A 138 12.11 -7.06 -12.73
N THR A 139 12.73 -8.10 -13.33
CA THR A 139 12.67 -8.32 -14.78
C THR A 139 11.57 -9.32 -15.16
N PRO A 140 11.06 -9.28 -16.42
CA PRO A 140 10.10 -10.27 -16.93
C PRO A 140 10.54 -11.72 -16.71
N GLU A 141 11.83 -12.04 -16.87
CA GLU A 141 12.38 -13.38 -16.72
C GLU A 141 12.36 -13.86 -15.27
N ILE A 142 12.77 -12.98 -14.34
CA ILE A 142 12.73 -13.29 -12.90
C ILE A 142 11.29 -13.52 -12.48
N TYR A 143 10.38 -12.66 -12.93
CA TYR A 143 8.98 -12.79 -12.62
C TYR A 143 8.38 -14.10 -13.15
N LEU A 144 8.59 -14.40 -14.44
CA LEU A 144 8.12 -15.65 -15.06
C LEU A 144 8.67 -16.87 -14.34
N LYS A 145 9.97 -16.87 -14.00
CA LYS A 145 10.61 -17.97 -13.27
C LYS A 145 9.88 -18.28 -11.96
N HIS A 146 9.52 -17.27 -11.18
CA HIS A 146 8.85 -17.46 -9.89
C HIS A 146 7.37 -17.83 -10.04
N LEU A 147 6.68 -17.32 -11.07
CA LEU A 147 5.32 -17.77 -11.40
C LEU A 147 5.29 -19.25 -11.81
N VAL A 148 6.18 -19.66 -12.71
CA VAL A 148 6.26 -21.06 -13.18
C VAL A 148 6.62 -22.00 -12.03
N LYS A 149 7.57 -21.60 -11.17
CA LYS A 149 8.00 -22.39 -10.00
C LYS A 149 6.84 -22.63 -9.02
N ASN A 150 5.95 -21.65 -8.86
CA ASN A 150 4.86 -21.70 -7.89
C ASN A 150 3.48 -21.93 -8.53
N ALA A 151 3.40 -22.28 -9.81
CA ALA A 151 2.14 -22.39 -10.56
C ALA A 151 1.14 -23.43 -10.00
N ALA A 152 1.58 -24.33 -9.12
CA ALA A 152 0.75 -25.34 -8.47
C ALA A 152 0.24 -24.91 -7.08
N ASP A 153 0.67 -23.76 -6.57
CA ASP A 153 0.31 -23.25 -5.25
C ASP A 153 -0.39 -21.89 -5.42
N GLU A 154 -1.72 -21.89 -5.36
CA GLU A 154 -2.55 -20.75 -5.73
C GLU A 154 -2.32 -19.54 -4.81
N GLU A 155 -2.11 -19.74 -3.51
CA GLU A 155 -1.84 -18.63 -2.58
C GLU A 155 -0.50 -17.96 -2.84
N ILE A 156 0.56 -18.75 -3.03
CA ILE A 156 1.88 -18.20 -3.38
C ILE A 156 1.80 -17.52 -4.74
N LEU A 157 1.13 -18.16 -5.71
CA LEU A 157 0.98 -17.62 -7.05
C LEU A 157 0.30 -16.26 -7.02
N ASP A 158 -0.81 -16.12 -6.32
CA ASP A 158 -1.59 -14.87 -6.27
C ASP A 158 -0.82 -13.75 -5.60
N THR A 159 -0.07 -14.08 -4.54
CA THR A 159 0.84 -13.13 -3.90
C THR A 159 1.94 -12.67 -4.85
N VAL A 160 2.58 -13.61 -5.57
CA VAL A 160 3.62 -13.27 -6.56
C VAL A 160 3.04 -12.46 -7.71
N ILE A 161 1.82 -12.76 -8.17
CA ILE A 161 1.12 -12.00 -9.22
C ILE A 161 0.94 -10.54 -8.78
N ALA A 162 0.38 -10.33 -7.60
CA ALA A 162 0.15 -8.99 -7.05
C ALA A 162 1.46 -8.19 -6.91
N MET A 163 2.53 -8.83 -6.44
CA MET A 163 3.83 -8.16 -6.25
C MET A 163 4.54 -7.83 -7.56
N GLY A 164 4.27 -8.56 -8.64
CA GLY A 164 4.98 -8.47 -9.91
C GLY A 164 4.23 -7.79 -11.04
N GLN A 165 3.09 -7.14 -10.77
CA GLN A 165 2.24 -6.55 -11.80
C GLN A 165 2.97 -5.60 -12.75
N GLN A 166 3.95 -4.83 -12.26
CA GLN A 166 4.75 -3.90 -13.07
C GLN A 166 5.63 -4.60 -14.11
N ALA A 167 5.94 -5.88 -13.92
CA ALA A 167 6.72 -6.68 -14.87
C ALA A 167 5.85 -7.32 -15.97
N LEU A 168 4.52 -7.13 -15.95
CA LEU A 168 3.63 -7.57 -17.02
C LEU A 168 3.79 -6.66 -18.24
N SER A 169 4.56 -7.16 -19.21
CA SER A 169 4.85 -6.49 -20.48
C SER A 169 4.60 -7.41 -21.67
N TYR A 170 4.68 -6.87 -22.89
CA TYR A 170 4.65 -7.70 -24.10
C TYR A 170 5.79 -8.74 -24.11
N GLU A 171 6.98 -8.35 -23.67
CA GLU A 171 8.13 -9.24 -23.53
C GLU A 171 7.84 -10.38 -22.56
N PHE A 172 7.23 -10.09 -21.41
CA PHE A 172 6.82 -11.11 -20.45
C PHE A 172 5.88 -12.16 -21.08
N PHE A 173 4.85 -11.73 -21.82
CA PHE A 173 3.92 -12.67 -22.47
C PHE A 173 4.56 -13.46 -23.61
N SER A 174 5.58 -12.91 -24.27
CA SER A 174 6.41 -13.66 -25.22
C SER A 174 7.16 -14.80 -24.50
N LEU A 175 7.85 -14.49 -23.40
CA LEU A 175 8.59 -15.49 -22.61
C LEU A 175 7.66 -16.57 -22.04
N LEU A 176 6.47 -16.19 -21.57
CA LEU A 176 5.46 -17.15 -21.10
C LEU A 176 4.99 -18.08 -22.22
N THR A 177 4.84 -17.55 -23.44
CA THR A 177 4.48 -18.37 -24.63
C THR A 177 5.58 -19.38 -24.93
N GLU A 178 6.85 -18.96 -24.91
CA GLU A 178 7.99 -19.86 -25.11
C GLU A 178 8.07 -20.97 -24.05
N GLU A 179 7.83 -20.65 -22.77
CA GLU A 179 7.84 -21.66 -21.71
C GLU A 179 6.65 -22.64 -21.82
N ILE A 180 5.47 -22.17 -22.26
CA ILE A 180 4.32 -23.03 -22.59
C ILE A 180 4.69 -24.01 -23.71
N GLU A 181 5.22 -23.51 -24.83
CA GLU A 181 5.60 -24.34 -25.99
C GLU A 181 6.65 -25.38 -25.60
N LYS A 182 7.64 -24.99 -24.79
CA LYS A 182 8.66 -25.90 -24.26
C LYS A 182 8.05 -27.00 -23.38
N LYS A 183 7.07 -26.68 -22.53
CA LYS A 183 6.36 -27.67 -21.71
C LYS A 183 5.51 -28.61 -22.57
N GLN A 184 4.86 -28.10 -23.60
CA GLN A 184 4.10 -28.93 -24.56
C GLN A 184 5.01 -29.91 -25.30
N GLN A 185 6.18 -29.46 -25.74
CA GLN A 185 7.15 -30.33 -26.41
C GLN A 185 7.68 -31.45 -25.50
N LEU A 186 7.83 -31.19 -24.19
CA LEU A 186 8.38 -32.16 -23.24
C LEU A 186 7.33 -33.15 -22.68
N GLY A 187 6.05 -32.75 -22.57
CA GLY A 187 5.04 -33.53 -21.85
C GLY A 187 3.62 -33.48 -22.43
N GLY A 188 3.48 -32.96 -23.66
CA GLY A 188 2.19 -32.77 -24.33
C GLY A 188 1.35 -31.66 -23.71
N ASP A 189 0.16 -31.44 -24.28
CA ASP A 189 -0.73 -30.34 -23.87
C ASP A 189 -1.12 -30.41 -22.39
N THR A 190 -1.29 -31.61 -21.84
CA THR A 190 -1.61 -31.81 -20.41
C THR A 190 -0.54 -31.25 -19.47
N ALA A 191 0.74 -31.29 -19.87
CA ALA A 191 1.82 -30.76 -19.04
C ALA A 191 1.90 -29.22 -19.08
N ALA A 192 1.38 -28.60 -20.14
CA ALA A 192 1.36 -27.15 -20.30
C ALA A 192 0.07 -26.49 -19.79
N GLN A 193 -0.99 -27.27 -19.55
CA GLN A 193 -2.29 -26.79 -19.03
C GLN A 193 -2.16 -25.81 -17.84
N PRO A 194 -1.32 -26.04 -16.81
CA PRO A 194 -1.18 -25.08 -15.71
C PRO A 194 -0.68 -23.70 -16.17
N LEU A 195 0.27 -23.67 -17.11
CA LEU A 195 0.81 -22.42 -17.64
C LEU A 195 -0.16 -21.72 -18.60
N MET A 196 -0.99 -22.49 -19.32
CA MET A 196 -2.06 -21.92 -20.15
C MET A 196 -3.12 -21.23 -19.28
N LYS A 197 -3.55 -21.86 -18.18
CA LYS A 197 -4.46 -21.24 -17.20
C LYS A 197 -3.83 -20.02 -16.53
N LEU A 198 -2.54 -20.09 -16.19
CA LEU A 198 -1.80 -18.95 -15.67
C LEU A 198 -1.80 -17.79 -16.66
N ARG A 199 -1.57 -18.06 -17.96
CA ARG A 199 -1.61 -17.03 -19.01
C ARG A 199 -2.98 -16.36 -19.09
N GLU A 200 -4.08 -17.12 -19.03
CA GLU A 200 -5.43 -16.56 -19.01
C GLU A 200 -5.65 -15.65 -17.80
N LYS A 201 -5.24 -16.10 -16.60
CA LYS A 201 -5.32 -15.30 -15.36
C LYS A 201 -4.51 -14.00 -15.47
N LEU A 202 -3.28 -14.07 -15.98
CA LEU A 202 -2.41 -12.92 -16.12
C LEU A 202 -2.89 -11.92 -17.19
N LEU A 203 -3.50 -12.41 -18.27
CA LEU A 203 -4.13 -11.54 -19.28
C LEU A 203 -5.31 -10.80 -18.68
N ALA A 204 -6.17 -11.47 -17.90
CA ALA A 204 -7.28 -10.81 -17.22
C ALA A 204 -6.79 -9.71 -16.26
N VAL A 205 -5.75 -10.00 -15.46
CA VAL A 205 -5.13 -9.00 -14.56
C VAL A 205 -4.53 -7.84 -15.37
N TYR A 206 -3.82 -8.14 -16.46
CA TYR A 206 -3.23 -7.11 -17.32
C TYR A 206 -4.31 -6.20 -17.93
N ASP A 207 -5.38 -6.78 -18.47
CA ASP A 207 -6.48 -6.04 -19.07
C ASP A 207 -7.21 -5.16 -18.04
N GLU A 208 -7.43 -5.67 -16.83
CA GLU A 208 -8.02 -4.90 -15.73
C GLU A 208 -7.14 -3.69 -15.38
N LEU A 209 -5.83 -3.88 -15.25
CA LEU A 209 -4.88 -2.79 -14.97
C LEU A 209 -4.88 -1.75 -16.10
N GLN A 210 -4.92 -2.18 -17.37
CA GLN A 210 -5.00 -1.25 -18.50
C GLN A 210 -6.30 -0.45 -18.49
N GLN A 211 -7.43 -1.10 -18.19
CA GLN A 211 -8.73 -0.43 -18.09
C GLN A 211 -8.76 0.58 -16.95
N GLN A 212 -8.27 0.22 -15.76
CA GLN A 212 -8.17 1.13 -14.62
C GLN A 212 -7.29 2.34 -14.96
N SER A 213 -6.10 2.11 -15.54
CA SER A 213 -5.20 3.19 -15.97
C SER A 213 -5.87 4.11 -17.00
N GLN A 214 -6.55 3.55 -18.00
CA GLN A 214 -7.28 4.33 -18.99
C GLN A 214 -8.40 5.15 -18.36
N GLN A 215 -9.17 4.57 -17.43
CA GLN A 215 -10.25 5.28 -16.73
C GLN A 215 -9.71 6.43 -15.89
N ILE A 216 -8.58 6.25 -15.21
CA ILE A 216 -7.89 7.32 -14.48
C ILE A 216 -7.53 8.47 -15.42
N MET A 217 -6.93 8.17 -16.58
CA MET A 217 -6.56 9.19 -17.58
C MET A 217 -7.77 9.89 -18.21
N VAL A 218 -8.85 9.15 -18.48
CA VAL A 218 -10.11 9.73 -18.99
C VAL A 218 -10.71 10.68 -17.96
N LYS A 219 -10.82 10.25 -16.70
CA LYS A 219 -11.34 11.09 -15.61
C LYS A 219 -10.50 12.35 -15.44
N ALA A 220 -9.17 12.24 -15.45
CA ALA A 220 -8.26 13.38 -15.42
C ALA A 220 -8.53 14.38 -16.58
N GLY A 221 -8.72 13.88 -17.79
CA GLY A 221 -9.07 14.72 -18.95
C GLY A 221 -10.45 15.37 -18.84
N GLU A 222 -11.44 14.65 -18.33
CA GLU A 222 -12.79 15.18 -18.07
C GLU A 222 -12.76 16.30 -17.02
N THR A 223 -12.03 16.09 -15.92
CA THR A 223 -11.83 17.11 -14.88
C THR A 223 -11.12 18.34 -15.45
N LEU A 224 -10.08 18.16 -16.30
CA LEU A 224 -9.39 19.28 -16.93
C LEU A 224 -10.32 20.08 -17.84
N ASN A 225 -11.13 19.39 -18.64
CA ASN A 225 -12.10 20.04 -19.51
C ASN A 225 -13.19 20.79 -18.71
N ALA A 226 -13.65 20.23 -17.59
CA ALA A 226 -14.59 20.91 -16.70
C ALA A 226 -13.99 22.21 -16.14
N ILE A 227 -12.73 22.19 -15.69
CA ILE A 227 -12.03 23.39 -15.20
C ILE A 227 -11.86 24.44 -16.31
N LEU A 228 -11.49 24.02 -17.51
CA LEU A 228 -11.28 24.92 -18.66
C LEU A 228 -12.56 25.61 -19.15
N THR A 229 -13.70 24.95 -19.00
CA THR A 229 -15.00 25.42 -19.48
C THR A 229 -15.81 26.15 -18.41
N ALA A 230 -15.34 26.14 -17.16
CA ALA A 230 -15.95 26.86 -16.06
C ALA A 230 -15.79 28.38 -16.21
N ASP A 231 -16.85 29.12 -15.86
CA ASP A 231 -16.80 30.59 -15.81
C ASP A 231 -15.79 31.10 -14.75
N ASP A 232 -15.66 30.37 -13.64
CA ASP A 232 -14.67 30.60 -12.58
C ASP A 232 -13.87 29.31 -12.34
N TYR A 233 -12.77 29.15 -13.08
CA TYR A 233 -11.91 27.99 -12.95
C TYR A 233 -11.24 27.89 -11.56
N VAL A 234 -11.07 29.00 -10.82
CA VAL A 234 -10.46 28.97 -9.49
C VAL A 234 -11.43 28.33 -8.49
N ALA A 235 -12.70 28.70 -8.55
CA ALA A 235 -13.75 28.05 -7.75
C ALA A 235 -13.89 26.58 -8.13
N GLU A 236 -13.84 26.24 -9.42
CA GLU A 236 -13.95 24.85 -9.88
C GLU A 236 -12.77 23.99 -9.42
N ILE A 237 -11.54 24.52 -9.50
CA ILE A 237 -10.35 23.85 -8.96
C ILE A 237 -10.55 23.56 -7.47
N ARG A 238 -10.98 24.55 -6.66
CA ARG A 238 -11.21 24.38 -5.22
C ARG A 238 -12.23 23.27 -4.91
N ASN A 239 -13.31 23.18 -5.68
CA ASN A 239 -14.35 22.18 -5.47
C ASN A 239 -13.89 20.76 -5.83
N ARG A 240 -12.83 20.64 -6.63
CA ARG A 240 -12.31 19.38 -7.16
C ARG A 240 -10.90 19.05 -6.69
N LEU A 241 -10.40 19.70 -5.63
CA LEU A 241 -9.03 19.46 -5.17
C LEU A 241 -8.75 17.97 -4.88
N ASP A 242 -9.75 17.24 -4.39
CA ASP A 242 -9.64 15.78 -4.16
C ASP A 242 -9.51 14.94 -5.45
N GLU A 243 -9.90 15.49 -6.60
CA GLU A 243 -9.78 14.85 -7.93
C GLU A 243 -8.48 15.26 -8.65
N ILE A 244 -7.70 16.19 -8.09
CA ILE A 244 -6.45 16.67 -8.67
C ILE A 244 -5.29 15.85 -8.09
N ASP A 245 -5.03 14.72 -8.73
CA ASP A 245 -3.95 13.79 -8.42
C ASP A 245 -2.79 13.88 -9.44
N ASP A 246 -1.80 12.99 -9.30
CA ASP A 246 -0.66 12.92 -10.19
C ASP A 246 -1.06 12.65 -11.65
N ALA A 247 -2.14 11.88 -11.89
CA ALA A 247 -2.62 11.61 -13.23
C ALA A 247 -3.24 12.85 -13.87
N PHE A 248 -4.02 13.63 -13.10
CA PHE A 248 -4.48 14.94 -13.54
C PHE A 248 -3.31 15.86 -13.89
N MET A 249 -2.31 15.96 -13.01
CA MET A 249 -1.14 16.82 -13.22
C MET A 249 -0.32 16.39 -14.44
N TYR A 250 -0.23 15.09 -14.71
CA TYR A 250 0.37 14.55 -15.93
C TYR A 250 -0.40 14.98 -17.19
N VAL A 251 -1.73 14.79 -17.21
CA VAL A 251 -2.59 15.18 -18.34
C VAL A 251 -2.49 16.69 -18.60
N LEU A 252 -2.54 17.52 -17.56
CA LEU A 252 -2.38 18.97 -17.69
C LEU A 252 -1.01 19.34 -18.30
N SER A 253 0.07 18.75 -17.80
CA SER A 253 1.43 19.01 -18.29
C SER A 253 1.62 18.55 -19.73
N ALA A 254 1.06 17.40 -20.10
CA ALA A 254 1.07 16.89 -21.47
C ALA A 254 0.35 17.84 -22.43
N ASN A 255 -0.84 18.34 -22.04
CA ASN A 255 -1.60 19.31 -22.83
C ASN A 255 -0.83 20.63 -23.01
N ILE A 256 -0.20 21.17 -21.95
CA ILE A 256 0.64 22.37 -22.05
C ILE A 256 1.73 22.17 -23.12
N GLY A 257 2.47 21.07 -23.04
CA GLY A 257 3.55 20.76 -23.99
C GLY A 257 3.04 20.53 -25.42
N GLU A 258 1.84 19.97 -25.59
CA GLU A 258 1.20 19.80 -26.90
C GLU A 258 0.83 21.15 -27.52
N PHE A 259 0.18 22.05 -26.77
CA PHE A 259 -0.18 23.38 -27.26
C PHE A 259 1.05 24.25 -27.57
N GLU A 260 2.12 24.15 -26.78
CA GLU A 260 3.38 24.83 -27.07
C GLU A 260 4.01 24.34 -28.38
N LYS A 261 4.09 23.03 -28.58
CA LYS A 261 4.61 22.45 -29.84
C LYS A 261 3.75 22.80 -31.04
N GLY A 262 2.43 22.90 -30.84
CA GLY A 262 1.46 23.30 -31.86
C GLY A 262 1.43 24.79 -32.16
N GLY A 263 2.22 25.63 -31.48
CA GLY A 263 2.23 27.09 -31.67
C GLY A 263 1.00 27.82 -31.11
N GLN A 264 0.22 27.15 -30.26
CA GLN A 264 -1.01 27.66 -29.64
C GLN A 264 -0.69 28.32 -28.29
N GLN A 265 0.04 29.44 -28.35
CA GLN A 265 0.60 30.10 -27.16
C GLN A 265 -0.48 30.49 -26.13
N GLN A 266 -1.63 31.00 -26.59
CA GLN A 266 -2.69 31.46 -25.69
C GLN A 266 -3.29 30.32 -24.86
N GLN A 267 -3.50 29.15 -25.49
CA GLN A 267 -4.02 27.95 -24.82
C GLN A 267 -2.99 27.40 -23.83
N ALA A 268 -1.71 27.35 -24.22
CA ALA A 268 -0.63 26.95 -23.33
C ALA A 268 -0.52 27.86 -22.10
N ASP A 269 -0.62 29.18 -22.29
CA ASP A 269 -0.55 30.15 -21.20
C ASP A 269 -1.74 30.02 -20.24
N ALA A 270 -2.95 29.78 -20.75
CA ALA A 270 -4.14 29.52 -19.92
C ALA A 270 -3.96 28.26 -19.05
N LEU A 271 -3.46 27.17 -19.63
CA LEU A 271 -3.19 25.94 -18.87
C LEU A 271 -2.06 26.10 -17.84
N LYS A 272 -1.03 26.89 -18.15
CA LYS A 272 0.01 27.24 -17.17
C LYS A 272 -0.55 28.05 -15.99
N GLN A 273 -1.50 28.94 -16.23
CA GLN A 273 -2.18 29.68 -15.16
C GLN A 273 -2.99 28.73 -14.27
N ILE A 274 -3.72 27.77 -14.87
CA ILE A 274 -4.41 26.71 -14.12
C ILE A 274 -3.43 25.91 -13.27
N TYR A 275 -2.33 25.45 -13.86
CA TYR A 275 -1.26 24.72 -13.16
C TYR A 275 -0.73 25.50 -11.94
N GLN A 276 -0.42 26.79 -12.12
CA GLN A 276 0.06 27.64 -11.02
C GLN A 276 -1.00 27.86 -9.94
N THR A 277 -2.26 28.02 -10.33
CA THR A 277 -3.38 28.20 -9.40
C THR A 277 -3.61 26.95 -8.55
N ILE A 278 -3.54 25.77 -9.17
CA ILE A 278 -3.60 24.48 -8.46
C ILE A 278 -2.50 24.40 -7.41
N LEU A 279 -1.24 24.66 -7.80
CA LEU A 279 -0.12 24.61 -6.87
C LEU A 279 -0.30 25.58 -5.69
N ALA A 280 -0.79 26.80 -5.95
CA ALA A 280 -1.05 27.78 -4.91
C ALA A 280 -2.16 27.32 -3.93
N LEU A 281 -3.23 26.70 -4.46
CA LEU A 281 -4.33 26.20 -3.64
C LEU A 281 -3.93 24.96 -2.83
N MET A 282 -3.15 24.05 -3.41
CA MET A 282 -2.58 22.91 -2.68
C MET A 282 -1.64 23.38 -1.57
N GLU A 283 -0.81 24.39 -1.84
CA GLU A 283 0.06 24.99 -0.83
C GLU A 283 -0.75 25.67 0.29
N GLU A 284 -1.86 26.33 -0.03
CA GLU A 284 -2.77 26.92 0.96
C GLU A 284 -3.34 25.85 1.90
N GLN A 285 -3.75 24.70 1.36
CA GLN A 285 -4.33 23.60 2.14
C GLN A 285 -3.31 22.68 2.84
N ALA A 286 -2.03 22.76 2.48
CA ALA A 286 -1.00 21.93 3.08
C ALA A 286 -0.90 22.14 4.61
N PRO A 287 -0.55 21.11 5.40
CA PRO A 287 -0.25 21.28 6.82
C PRO A 287 0.82 22.35 7.05
N ALA A 288 0.82 22.97 8.24
CA ALA A 288 1.72 24.09 8.53
C ALA A 288 3.20 23.69 8.43
N GLU A 289 3.50 22.44 8.78
CA GLU A 289 4.81 21.80 8.69
C GLU A 289 5.26 21.69 7.23
N VAL A 290 4.37 21.28 6.32
CA VAL A 290 4.66 21.12 4.88
C VAL A 290 4.87 22.49 4.22
N ARG A 291 4.01 23.47 4.53
CA ARG A 291 4.20 24.86 4.05
C ARG A 291 5.55 25.43 4.49
N PHE A 292 5.93 25.20 5.74
CA PHE A 292 7.18 25.67 6.29
C PHE A 292 8.40 25.09 5.56
N VAL A 293 8.40 23.77 5.31
CA VAL A 293 9.46 23.10 4.51
C VAL A 293 9.54 23.69 3.11
N ASN A 294 8.42 23.83 2.41
CA ASN A 294 8.39 24.42 1.07
C ASN A 294 8.93 25.85 1.05
N GLN A 295 8.60 26.65 2.06
CA GLN A 295 9.09 28.02 2.19
C GLN A 295 10.61 28.06 2.43
N LEU A 296 11.15 27.17 3.27
CA LEU A 296 12.60 27.05 3.49
C LEU A 296 13.36 26.62 2.23
N VAL A 297 12.82 25.66 1.48
CA VAL A 297 13.42 25.17 0.23
C VAL A 297 13.40 26.25 -0.86
N ARG A 298 12.34 27.05 -0.94
CA ARG A 298 12.23 28.14 -1.95
C ARG A 298 13.04 29.39 -1.59
N THR A 299 13.24 29.67 -0.30
CA THR A 299 13.92 30.88 0.17
C THR A 299 15.43 30.74 0.01
N ARG A 300 16.02 31.28 -1.07
CA ARG A 300 17.46 31.16 -1.35
C ARG A 300 18.35 32.00 -0.44
N ASP A 301 17.85 33.12 0.08
CA ASP A 301 18.65 34.03 0.91
C ASP A 301 18.91 33.42 2.31
N PRO A 302 20.18 33.27 2.74
CA PRO A 302 20.52 32.71 4.05
C PRO A 302 19.95 33.48 5.23
N GLU A 303 19.92 34.82 5.17
CA GLU A 303 19.41 35.63 6.27
C GLU A 303 17.89 35.54 6.36
N ALA A 304 17.18 35.60 5.23
CA ALA A 304 15.74 35.35 5.18
C ALA A 304 15.37 33.94 5.68
N ARG A 305 16.13 32.89 5.34
CA ARG A 305 15.92 31.55 5.92
C ARG A 305 16.11 31.53 7.42
N ARG A 306 17.17 32.18 7.94
CA ARG A 306 17.42 32.25 9.37
C ARG A 306 16.25 32.93 10.10
N GLN A 307 15.74 34.02 9.54
CA GLN A 307 14.57 34.72 10.05
C GLN A 307 13.33 33.82 10.06
N LEU A 308 13.07 33.06 8.98
CA LEU A 308 11.95 32.11 8.93
C LEU A 308 12.04 31.05 10.03
N LEU A 309 13.25 30.53 10.28
CA LEU A 309 13.50 29.58 11.36
C LEU A 309 13.28 30.21 12.75
N ASP A 310 13.67 31.48 12.94
CA ASP A 310 13.47 32.23 14.19
C ASP A 310 12.01 32.59 14.47
N GLU A 311 11.24 32.87 13.42
CA GLU A 311 9.81 33.19 13.53
C GLU A 311 8.94 31.95 13.80
N ASN A 312 9.46 30.75 13.56
CA ASN A 312 8.72 29.49 13.68
C ASN A 312 9.43 28.48 14.61
N PRO A 313 9.76 28.83 15.87
CA PRO A 313 10.59 27.99 16.75
C PRO A 313 9.94 26.63 17.05
N ALA A 314 8.60 26.57 17.10
CA ALA A 314 7.87 25.31 17.31
C ALA A 314 8.00 24.32 16.13
N MET A 315 8.35 24.80 14.94
CA MET A 315 8.56 23.96 13.75
C MET A 315 10.02 23.48 13.63
N VAL A 316 10.95 24.08 14.39
CA VAL A 316 12.37 23.71 14.41
C VAL A 316 12.56 22.53 15.36
N GLN A 317 12.25 21.32 14.87
CA GLN A 317 12.37 20.05 15.60
C GLN A 317 13.27 19.06 14.84
N PRO A 318 13.80 18.00 15.49
CA PRO A 318 14.60 16.98 14.82
C PRO A 318 13.93 16.35 13.59
N GLU A 319 12.60 16.25 13.59
CA GLU A 319 11.79 15.73 12.48
C GLU A 319 11.95 16.58 11.22
N LEU A 320 12.13 17.91 11.35
CA LEU A 320 12.34 18.80 10.20
C LEU A 320 13.63 18.46 9.45
N VAL A 321 14.69 18.05 10.16
CA VAL A 321 15.95 17.61 9.56
C VAL A 321 15.73 16.33 8.75
N GLN A 322 14.93 15.39 9.27
CA GLN A 322 14.62 14.13 8.58
C GLN A 322 13.87 14.39 7.27
N VAL A 323 12.88 15.29 7.30
CA VAL A 323 12.12 15.68 6.11
C VAL A 323 13.02 16.33 5.05
N LEU A 324 13.85 17.31 5.43
CA LEU A 324 14.80 17.93 4.50
C LEU A 324 15.84 16.94 3.96
N THR A 325 16.25 15.95 4.76
CA THR A 325 17.15 14.88 4.31
C THR A 325 16.48 13.99 3.25
N ALA A 326 15.18 13.71 3.37
CA ALA A 326 14.44 13.00 2.34
C ALA A 326 14.38 13.81 1.03
N VAL A 327 14.04 15.11 1.11
CA VAL A 327 14.02 16.02 -0.05
C VAL A 327 15.40 16.12 -0.72
N ARG A 328 16.47 16.12 0.07
CA ARG A 328 17.85 16.07 -0.43
C ARG A 328 18.11 14.80 -1.24
N GLY A 329 17.64 13.63 -0.77
CA GLY A 329 17.79 12.36 -1.47
C GLY A 329 17.05 12.34 -2.82
N GLU A 330 15.87 12.96 -2.89
CA GLU A 330 15.15 13.16 -4.17
C GLU A 330 15.94 14.07 -5.13
N ALA A 331 16.52 15.16 -4.62
CA ALA A 331 17.35 16.07 -5.39
C ALA A 331 18.63 15.39 -5.92
N GLU A 332 19.23 14.48 -5.15
CA GLU A 332 20.34 13.61 -5.58
C GLU A 332 19.92 12.70 -6.72
N GLY A 333 18.76 12.03 -6.61
CA GLY A 333 18.21 11.21 -7.68
C GLY A 333 17.94 11.98 -8.98
N ALA A 334 17.55 13.26 -8.86
CA ALA A 334 17.30 14.16 -9.98
C ALA A 334 18.54 14.91 -10.50
N GLY A 335 19.71 14.74 -9.88
CA GLY A 335 20.96 15.42 -10.27
C GLY A 335 20.95 16.94 -10.04
N GLN A 336 20.14 17.45 -9.11
CA GLN A 336 19.97 18.89 -8.87
C GLN A 336 20.97 19.45 -7.85
N GLN A 337 22.25 19.56 -8.24
CA GLN A 337 23.32 19.94 -7.31
C GLN A 337 23.07 21.25 -6.53
N ALA A 338 22.55 22.28 -7.20
CA ALA A 338 22.25 23.56 -6.55
C ALA A 338 21.17 23.44 -5.46
N LEU A 339 20.22 22.50 -5.61
CA LEU A 339 19.19 22.24 -4.61
C LEU A 339 19.76 21.44 -3.43
N ILE A 340 20.64 20.48 -3.70
CA ILE A 340 21.34 19.71 -2.65
C ILE A 340 22.14 20.64 -1.75
N ASP A 341 22.97 21.51 -2.33
CA ASP A 341 23.80 22.46 -1.59
C ASP A 341 22.91 23.40 -0.74
N HIS A 342 21.80 23.86 -1.31
CA HIS A 342 20.81 24.69 -0.61
C HIS A 342 20.17 24.00 0.60
N ILE A 343 19.80 22.73 0.45
CA ILE A 343 19.19 21.94 1.52
C ILE A 343 20.23 21.65 2.61
N ASP A 344 21.47 21.32 2.24
CA ASP A 344 22.57 21.06 3.19
C ASP A 344 22.85 22.27 4.07
N GLU A 345 22.86 23.48 3.50
CA GLU A 345 22.99 24.70 4.28
C GLU A 345 21.82 24.91 5.25
N THR A 346 20.60 24.60 4.79
CA THR A 346 19.38 24.75 5.60
C THR A 346 19.40 23.78 6.79
N ILE A 347 19.79 22.52 6.56
CA ILE A 347 19.95 21.50 7.62
C ILE A 347 20.96 21.96 8.67
N ARG A 348 22.14 22.45 8.25
CA ARG A 348 23.15 22.96 9.20
C ARG A 348 22.64 24.11 10.06
N MET A 349 21.84 25.01 9.50
CA MET A 349 21.23 26.11 10.26
C MET A 349 20.23 25.60 11.31
N ILE A 350 19.43 24.60 10.97
CA ILE A 350 18.47 23.96 11.87
C ILE A 350 19.20 23.23 13.00
N GLU A 351 20.21 22.42 12.68
CA GLU A 351 21.02 21.69 13.66
C GLU A 351 21.71 22.63 14.65
N ALA A 352 22.26 23.74 14.17
CA ALA A 352 22.87 24.75 15.03
C ALA A 352 21.84 25.37 16.00
N LYS A 353 20.60 25.62 15.55
CA LYS A 353 19.52 26.12 16.41
C LYS A 353 19.05 25.08 17.42
N LEU A 354 18.90 23.82 17.02
CA LEU A 354 18.54 22.72 17.91
C LEU A 354 19.60 22.51 19.00
N ALA A 355 20.89 22.59 18.64
CA ALA A 355 21.98 22.50 19.60
C ALA A 355 21.96 23.64 20.64
N LEU A 356 21.61 24.87 20.21
CA LEU A 356 21.49 26.04 21.09
C LEU A 356 20.22 26.04 21.98
N ALA A 357 19.19 25.30 21.58
CA ALA A 357 17.94 25.18 22.35
C ALA A 357 17.93 24.00 23.33
N GLY A 358 18.92 23.10 23.22
CA GLY A 358 19.11 21.93 24.09
C GLY A 358 20.03 22.17 25.30
N ASP A 359 20.66 23.35 25.39
CA ASP A 359 21.33 23.91 26.58
C ASP A 359 20.36 24.80 27.36
#